data_AF-A0A5U5CGE9-F1
#
_entry.id   AF-A0A5U5CGE9-F1
#
_cell.length_a   1.000
_cell.length_b   1.000
_cell.length_c   1.000
_cell.angle_alpha   90.00
_cell.angle_beta   90.00
_cell.angle_gamma   90.00
#
_symmetry.space_group_name_H-M   'P 1'
#
loop_
_entity.id
_entity.type
_entity.pdbx_description
1 polymer ?
#
loop_
_entity_poly.entity_id
_entity_poly.type
_entity_poly.pdbx_seq_one_letter_code
_entity_poly.pdbx_strand_id
1 'polypeptide(L)'
;IFNYYRKTPGEEIINGVYNAIGFRPDPEWTLQYWQDFFASAGLELYHEKNHELSSQPGDELKKNLLSYITAENEYTRQLDETTQNAFYERFLAIREPLNDQRDYQGVTIQLWRKK
;
A
#
# COMPACT_ATOMS: atom_id res chain seq x y z
N ILE A 1 6.84 -2.26 -11.37
CA ILE A 1 6.94 -1.73 -9.99
C ILE A 1 6.17 -2.70 -9.12
N PHE A 2 6.82 -3.29 -8.11
CA PHE A 2 6.22 -4.33 -7.27
C PHE A 2 6.36 -3.94 -5.80
N ASN A 3 5.34 -4.23 -5.00
CA ASN A 3 5.43 -4.13 -3.55
C ASN A 3 5.96 -5.46 -3.00
N TYR A 4 6.84 -5.41 -2.02
CA TYR A 4 7.38 -6.58 -1.36
C TYR A 4 7.46 -6.39 0.15
N TYR A 5 7.33 -7.49 0.89
CA TYR A 5 7.60 -7.49 2.32
C TYR A 5 9.10 -7.60 2.59
N ARG A 6 9.63 -6.65 3.36
CA ARG A 6 11.02 -6.62 3.84
C ARG A 6 11.17 -7.16 5.26
N LYS A 7 10.05 -7.22 5.99
CA LYS A 7 9.91 -7.77 7.34
C LYS A 7 8.62 -8.56 7.39
N THR A 8 8.58 -9.62 8.18
CA THR A 8 7.35 -10.38 8.41
C THR A 8 6.38 -9.55 9.27
N PRO A 9 5.22 -9.13 8.73
CA PRO A 9 4.18 -8.51 9.53
C PRO A 9 3.52 -9.53 10.45
N GLY A 10 3.01 -9.08 11.59
CA GLY A 10 2.15 -9.92 12.43
C GLY A 10 0.82 -10.20 11.74
N GLU A 11 0.15 -11.28 12.16
CA GLU A 11 -1.16 -11.69 11.63
C GLU A 11 -2.21 -10.59 11.83
N GLU A 12 -2.12 -9.80 12.89
CA GLU A 12 -2.99 -8.66 13.14
C GLU A 12 -2.94 -7.61 12.03
N ILE A 13 -1.74 -7.34 11.47
CA ILE A 13 -1.55 -6.38 10.38
C ILE A 13 -2.17 -6.93 9.08
N ILE A 14 -1.89 -8.20 8.75
CA ILE A 14 -2.42 -8.85 7.55
C ILE A 14 -3.94 -8.97 7.59
N ASN A 15 -4.50 -9.38 8.74
CA ASN A 15 -5.93 -9.47 8.92
C ASN A 15 -6.59 -8.09 8.93
N GLY A 16 -5.91 -7.05 9.46
CA GLY A 16 -6.35 -5.66 9.37
C GLY A 16 -6.54 -5.22 7.91
N VAL A 17 -5.56 -5.51 7.05
CA VAL A 17 -5.64 -5.22 5.60
C VAL A 17 -6.77 -6.02 4.94
N TYR A 18 -6.85 -7.32 5.22
CA TYR A 18 -7.91 -8.16 4.65
C TYR A 18 -9.31 -7.66 5.02
N ASN A 19 -9.53 -7.30 6.28
CA ASN A 19 -10.80 -6.77 6.75
C ASN A 19 -11.13 -5.41 6.13
N ALA A 20 -10.11 -4.57 5.89
CA ALA A 20 -10.28 -3.24 5.30
C ALA A 20 -10.64 -3.27 3.81
N ILE A 21 -9.99 -4.13 3.01
CA ILE A 21 -10.10 -4.09 1.54
C ILE A 21 -10.50 -5.41 0.87
N GLY A 22 -10.75 -6.48 1.64
CA GLY A 22 -11.13 -7.80 1.12
C GLY A 22 -10.00 -8.55 0.42
N PHE A 23 -8.76 -8.07 0.51
CA PHE A 23 -7.57 -8.68 -0.08
C PHE A 23 -6.57 -9.01 1.03
N ARG A 24 -6.21 -10.29 1.15
CA ARG A 24 -5.22 -10.76 2.13
C ARG A 24 -3.86 -10.83 1.45
N PRO A 25 -2.96 -9.86 1.68
CA PRO A 25 -1.63 -9.92 1.09
C PRO A 25 -0.85 -11.09 1.68
N ASP A 26 -0.01 -11.72 0.86
CA ASP A 26 0.85 -12.82 1.29
C ASP A 26 2.19 -12.25 1.80
N PRO A 27 2.53 -12.44 3.10
CA PRO A 27 3.82 -12.02 3.66
C PRO A 27 5.04 -12.60 2.95
N GLU A 28 4.88 -13.74 2.25
CA GLU A 28 5.96 -14.42 1.54
C GLU A 28 6.31 -13.76 0.20
N TRP A 29 5.55 -12.73 -0.23
CA TRP A 29 5.90 -11.89 -1.37
C TRP A 29 7.05 -10.94 -1.03
N THR A 30 8.20 -11.54 -0.76
CA THR A 30 9.47 -10.86 -0.51
C THR A 30 10.12 -10.40 -1.83
N LEU A 31 11.21 -9.64 -1.74
CA LEU A 31 11.97 -9.27 -2.93
C LEU A 31 12.50 -10.51 -3.68
N GLN A 32 12.95 -11.52 -2.93
CA GLN A 32 13.44 -12.78 -3.48
C GLN A 32 12.33 -13.53 -4.23
N TYR A 33 11.12 -13.59 -3.66
CA TYR A 33 9.97 -14.21 -4.32
C TYR A 33 9.73 -13.62 -5.72
N TRP A 34 9.74 -12.28 -5.84
CA TRP A 34 9.58 -11.62 -7.14
C TRP A 34 10.73 -11.92 -8.09
N GLN A 35 11.96 -11.94 -7.59
CA GLN A 35 13.13 -12.26 -8.41
C GLN A 35 13.06 -13.70 -8.96
N ASP A 36 12.71 -14.66 -8.11
CA ASP A 36 12.55 -16.07 -8.49
C ASP A 36 11.40 -16.26 -9.48
N PHE A 37 10.28 -15.57 -9.24
CA PHE A 37 9.12 -15.59 -10.13
C PHE A 37 9.50 -15.16 -11.55
N PHE A 38 10.17 -14.01 -11.72
CA PHE A 38 10.58 -13.54 -13.05
C PHE A 38 11.74 -14.35 -13.65
N ALA A 39 12.69 -14.81 -12.83
CA ALA A 39 13.75 -15.69 -13.29
C ALA A 39 13.22 -17.02 -13.84
N SER A 40 12.18 -17.59 -13.20
CA SER A 40 11.51 -18.81 -13.65
C SER A 40 10.82 -18.64 -15.02
N ALA A 41 10.41 -17.41 -15.35
CA ALA A 41 9.86 -17.05 -16.66
C ALA A 41 10.93 -16.82 -17.75
N GLY A 42 12.21 -17.12 -17.46
CA GLY A 42 13.30 -16.95 -18.41
C GLY A 42 13.74 -15.49 -18.59
N LEU A 43 13.43 -14.62 -17.63
CA LEU A 43 13.90 -13.25 -17.61
C LEU A 43 15.20 -13.13 -16.81
N GLU A 44 15.99 -12.11 -17.13
CA GLU A 44 17.19 -11.73 -16.40
C GLU A 44 17.02 -10.31 -15.86
N LEU A 45 17.34 -10.10 -14.59
CA LEU A 45 17.28 -8.79 -13.95
C LEU A 45 18.44 -7.93 -14.46
N TYR A 46 18.13 -6.82 -15.11
CA TYR A 46 19.11 -5.88 -15.64
C TYR A 46 19.37 -4.71 -14.69
N HIS A 47 18.31 -4.22 -14.05
CA HIS A 47 18.40 -3.09 -13.11
C HIS A 47 17.36 -3.25 -12.01
N GLU A 48 17.73 -2.85 -10.79
CA GLU A 48 16.84 -2.84 -9.63
C GLU A 48 17.08 -1.57 -8.81
N LYS A 49 15.99 -0.95 -8.38
CA LYS A 49 15.99 0.13 -7.41
C LYS A 49 14.90 -0.09 -6.38
N ASN A 50 15.32 -0.22 -5.12
CA ASN A 50 14.44 -0.48 -3.98
C ASN A 50 14.19 0.81 -3.19
N HIS A 51 12.94 0.98 -2.78
CA HIS A 51 12.47 2.10 -1.98
C HIS A 51 11.72 1.56 -0.77
N GLU A 52 12.30 1.69 0.41
CA GLU A 52 11.61 1.32 1.64
C GLU A 52 10.43 2.26 1.89
N LEU A 53 9.33 1.70 2.37
CA LEU A 53 8.18 2.49 2.79
C LEU A 53 8.22 2.70 4.31
N SER A 54 7.55 3.77 4.72
CA SER A 54 7.28 4.08 6.11
C SER A 54 5.83 4.52 6.26
N SER A 55 5.24 4.16 7.39
CA SER A 55 3.93 4.65 7.81
C SER A 55 3.98 6.17 8.00
N GLN A 56 2.90 6.85 7.64
CA GLN A 56 2.70 8.25 7.99
C GLN A 56 2.27 8.34 9.46
N PRO A 57 2.64 9.40 10.19
CA PRO A 57 2.03 9.70 11.48
C PRO A 57 0.51 9.81 11.36
N GLY A 58 -0.23 9.30 12.35
CA GLY A 58 -1.69 9.25 12.31
C GLY A 58 -2.36 10.61 12.08
N ASP A 59 -1.84 11.67 12.69
CA ASP A 59 -2.36 13.02 12.50
C ASP A 59 -2.14 13.54 11.07
N GLU A 60 -1.01 13.19 10.45
CA GLU A 60 -0.70 13.53 9.06
C GLU A 60 -1.62 12.77 8.10
N LEU A 61 -1.83 11.47 8.35
CA LEU A 61 -2.76 10.65 7.57
C LEU A 61 -4.18 11.24 7.60
N LYS A 62 -4.69 11.55 8.80
CA LYS A 62 -6.03 12.14 8.99
C LYS A 62 -6.15 13.49 8.29
N LYS A 63 -5.15 14.36 8.45
CA LYS A 63 -5.11 15.66 7.77
C LYS A 63 -5.13 15.52 6.24
N ASN A 64 -4.32 14.61 5.69
CA ASN A 64 -4.25 14.37 4.25
C ASN A 64 -5.58 13.83 3.71
N LEU A 65 -6.22 12.89 4.41
CA LEU A 65 -7.53 12.36 4.00
C LEU A 65 -8.64 13.40 4.07
N LEU A 66 -8.64 14.25 5.10
CA LEU A 66 -9.60 15.35 5.20
C LEU A 66 -9.42 16.35 4.05
N SER A 67 -8.18 16.75 3.75
CA SER A 67 -7.85 17.63 2.62
C SER A 67 -8.30 17.01 1.29
N TYR A 68 -8.02 15.72 1.11
CA TYR A 68 -8.40 15.00 -0.09
C TYR A 68 -9.92 15.03 -0.31
N ILE A 69 -10.71 14.78 0.74
CA ILE A 69 -12.16 14.66 0.62
C ILE A 69 -12.85 16.01 0.48
N THR A 70 -12.36 17.03 1.20
CA THR A 70 -13.03 18.34 1.26
C THR A 70 -12.57 19.32 0.18
N ALA A 71 -11.36 19.16 -0.37
CA ALA A 71 -10.78 20.14 -1.30
C ALA A 71 -10.27 19.54 -2.61
N GLU A 72 -9.54 18.42 -2.57
CA GLU A 72 -8.77 17.93 -3.73
C GLU A 72 -9.58 17.02 -4.65
N ASN A 73 -10.41 16.15 -4.08
CA ASN A 73 -11.23 15.22 -4.85
C ASN A 73 -12.43 15.95 -5.47
N GLU A 74 -12.51 15.89 -6.81
CA GLU A 74 -13.50 16.64 -7.58
C GLU A 74 -14.96 16.27 -7.26
N TYR A 75 -15.20 15.01 -6.87
CA TYR A 75 -16.54 14.49 -6.58
C TYR A 75 -16.96 14.79 -5.15
N THR A 76 -16.09 14.54 -4.18
CA THR A 76 -16.48 14.66 -2.77
C THR A 76 -16.49 16.10 -2.29
N ARG A 77 -15.67 16.99 -2.86
CA ARG A 77 -15.60 18.41 -2.44
C ARG A 77 -16.91 19.19 -2.61
N GLN A 78 -17.80 18.72 -3.50
CA GLN A 78 -19.10 19.37 -3.77
C GLN A 78 -20.25 18.76 -2.96
N LEU A 79 -20.00 17.70 -2.20
CA LEU A 79 -21.00 17.06 -1.35
C LEU A 79 -21.22 17.88 -0.08
N ASP A 80 -22.38 17.67 0.55
CA ASP A 80 -22.65 18.24 1.87
C ASP A 80 -21.71 17.64 2.94
N GLU A 81 -21.56 18.35 4.05
CA GLU A 81 -20.65 17.98 5.13
C GLU A 81 -20.96 16.59 5.72
N THR A 82 -22.24 16.21 5.81
CA THR A 82 -22.62 14.90 6.37
C THR A 82 -22.13 13.77 5.47
N THR A 83 -22.32 13.92 4.16
CA THR A 83 -21.84 12.95 3.18
C THR A 83 -20.31 12.93 3.12
N GLN A 84 -19.64 14.09 3.16
CA GLN A 84 -18.17 14.16 3.22
C GLN A 84 -17.61 13.44 4.45
N ASN A 85 -18.21 13.63 5.62
CA ASN A 85 -17.80 12.95 6.85
C ASN A 85 -17.97 11.44 6.73
N ALA A 86 -19.05 10.95 6.13
CA ALA A 86 -19.23 9.52 5.89
C ALA A 86 -18.14 8.93 4.96
N PHE A 87 -17.72 9.68 3.93
CA PHE A 87 -16.57 9.29 3.11
C PHE A 87 -15.27 9.29 3.90
N TYR A 88 -15.05 10.31 4.73
CA TYR A 88 -13.84 10.45 5.54
C TYR A 88 -13.67 9.28 6.49
N GLU A 89 -14.69 8.95 7.28
CA GLU A 89 -14.65 7.83 8.21
C GLU A 89 -14.37 6.51 7.48
N ARG A 90 -15.02 6.29 6.33
CA ARG A 90 -14.80 5.08 5.53
C ARG A 90 -13.38 5.01 4.96
N PHE A 91 -12.87 6.12 4.44
CA PHE A 91 -11.52 6.18 3.90
C PHE A 91 -10.47 5.99 4.99
N LEU A 92 -10.67 6.60 6.16
CA LEU A 92 -9.79 6.46 7.31
C LEU A 92 -9.72 5.00 7.77
N ALA A 93 -10.87 4.34 7.96
CA ALA A 93 -10.94 2.93 8.37
C ALA A 93 -10.21 1.97 7.39
N ILE A 94 -10.15 2.33 6.11
CA ILE A 94 -9.39 1.58 5.11
C ILE A 94 -7.90 1.94 5.15
N ARG A 95 -7.60 3.21 5.27
CA ARG A 95 -6.24 3.75 5.10
C ARG A 95 -5.36 3.53 6.32
N GLU A 96 -5.91 3.42 7.52
CA GLU A 96 -5.16 3.12 8.74
C GLU A 96 -4.45 1.75 8.63
N PRO A 97 -5.13 0.61 8.39
CA PRO A 97 -4.45 -0.68 8.22
C PRO A 97 -3.47 -0.70 7.04
N LEU A 98 -3.81 0.00 5.94
CA LEU A 98 -2.92 0.12 4.79
C LEU A 98 -1.67 0.97 5.10
N ASN A 99 -1.78 1.94 6.01
CA ASN A 99 -0.67 2.77 6.44
C ASN A 99 0.24 1.96 7.36
N ASP A 100 -0.31 1.25 8.35
CA ASP A 100 0.46 0.50 9.35
C ASP A 100 1.32 -0.60 8.72
N GLN A 101 0.83 -1.27 7.68
CA GLN A 101 1.63 -2.29 6.98
C GLN A 101 2.84 -1.71 6.23
N ARG A 102 2.90 -0.40 5.98
CA ARG A 102 3.97 0.22 5.16
C ARG A 102 5.35 0.04 5.79
N ASP A 103 5.45 0.02 7.12
CA ASP A 103 6.73 -0.18 7.80
C ASP A 103 7.36 -1.57 7.54
N TYR A 104 6.54 -2.52 7.11
CA TYR A 104 6.95 -3.88 6.72
C TYR A 104 7.23 -4.02 5.22
N GLN A 105 6.93 -2.98 4.44
CA GLN A 105 6.93 -3.02 2.99
C GLN A 105 8.05 -2.18 2.36
N GLY A 106 8.34 -2.53 1.11
CA GLY A 106 9.13 -1.73 0.19
C GLY A 106 8.51 -1.78 -1.21
N VAL A 107 8.95 -0.88 -2.06
CA VAL A 107 8.62 -0.88 -3.48
C VAL A 107 9.89 -1.08 -4.27
N THR A 108 9.88 -2.04 -5.19
CA THR A 108 10.98 -2.29 -6.11
C THR A 108 10.62 -1.86 -7.53
N ILE A 109 11.54 -1.17 -8.18
CA ILE A 109 11.50 -0.82 -9.60
C ILE A 109 12.56 -1.67 -10.28
N GLN A 110 12.12 -2.66 -11.06
CA GLN A 110 13.01 -3.60 -11.73
C GLN A 110 12.85 -3.50 -13.25
N LEU A 111 13.97 -3.56 -13.96
CA LEU A 111 14.03 -3.76 -15.40
C LEU A 111 14.48 -5.19 -15.69
N TRP A 112 13.63 -5.92 -16.40
CA TRP A 112 13.85 -7.30 -16.76
C TRP A 112 14.05 -7.41 -18.28
N ARG A 113 15.03 -8.20 -18.72
CA ARG A 113 15.25 -8.51 -20.13
C ARG A 113 14.99 -9.99 -20.39
N LYS A 114 14.48 -10.31 -21.57
CA LYS A 114 14.40 -11.71 -22.01
C LYS A 114 15.82 -12.25 -22.22
N LYS A 115 16.08 -13.46 -21.75
CA LYS A 115 17.30 -14.20 -22.08
C LYS A 115 17.38 -14.50 -23.57
#